data_AF-A0A662G5K9-F1
#
_entry.id   AF-A0A662G5K9-F1
#
_cell.length_a   1.000
_cell.length_b   1.000
_cell.length_c   1.000
_cell.angle_alpha   90.00
_cell.angle_beta   90.00
_cell.angle_gamma   90.00
#
_symmetry.space_group_name_H-M   'P 1'
#
loop_
_entity.id
_entity.type
_entity.pdbx_description
1 polymer ?
#
loop_
_entity_poly.entity_id
_entity_poly.type
_entity_poly.pdbx_seq_one_letter_code
_entity_poly.pdbx_strand_id
1 'polypeptide(L)' 'IEGQHDVYERFVKERVDRLYDELMERGVEDARLWASLVELPAYRKIAGIFDEQVEMVEELGPLPDDVREALKKEIGL' A
#
# COMPACT_ATOMS: atom_id res chain seq x y z
N ILE A 1 -22.07 0.79 0.05
CA ILE A 1 -21.52 1.24 1.35
C ILE A 1 -20.02 1.44 1.20
N GLU A 2 -19.29 0.54 0.53
CA GLU A 2 -17.93 0.83 0.02
C GLU A 2 -17.92 1.95 -1.03
N GLY A 3 -16.83 2.71 -1.07
CA GLY A 3 -16.58 3.79 -2.05
C GLY A 3 -17.11 5.18 -1.67
N GLN A 4 -17.72 5.36 -0.50
CA GLN A 4 -18.11 6.68 0.00
C GLN A 4 -16.97 7.35 0.75
N HIS A 5 -16.78 8.65 0.50
CA HIS A 5 -15.77 9.49 1.16
C HIS A 5 -15.80 9.35 2.69
N ASP A 6 -16.99 9.40 3.29
CA ASP A 6 -17.16 9.30 4.75
C ASP A 6 -16.73 7.95 5.31
N VAL A 7 -16.87 6.87 4.54
CA VAL A 7 -16.45 5.52 4.95
C VAL A 7 -14.93 5.42 4.87
N TYR A 8 -14.33 5.99 3.82
CA TYR A 8 -12.87 6.04 3.70
C TYR A 8 -12.23 6.83 4.84
N GLU A 9 -12.70 8.05 5.09
CA GLU A 9 -12.16 8.93 6.14
C GLU A 9 -12.34 8.33 7.54
N ARG A 10 -13.48 7.70 7.83
CA ARG A 10 -13.76 7.17 9.17
C ARG A 10 -13.13 5.82 9.48
N PHE A 11 -12.93 4.98 8.47
CA PHE A 11 -12.58 3.57 8.72
C PHE A 11 -11.37 3.08 7.95
N VAL A 12 -11.11 3.60 6.75
CA VAL A 12 -10.02 3.10 5.89
C VAL A 12 -8.73 3.84 6.18
N LYS A 13 -8.78 5.17 6.28
CA LYS A 13 -7.60 6.02 6.45
C LYS A 13 -6.75 5.60 7.66
N GLU A 14 -7.34 5.52 8.85
CA GLU A 14 -6.59 5.13 10.06
C GLU A 14 -5.99 3.72 9.95
N ARG A 15 -6.68 2.78 9.29
CA ARG A 15 -6.18 1.41 9.10
C ARG A 15 -5.01 1.38 8.12
N VAL A 16 -5.08 2.17 7.07
CA VAL A 16 -4.01 2.32 6.09
C VAL A 16 -2.80 3.00 6.71
N ASP A 17 -3.01 4.09 7.46
CA ASP A 17 -1.93 4.80 8.16
C ASP A 17 -1.20 3.86 9.13
N ARG A 18 -1.94 3.07 9.91
CA ARG A 18 -1.35 2.05 10.79
C ARG A 18 -0.57 0.99 10.00
N LEU A 19 -1.06 0.59 8.84
CA LEU A 19 -0.37 -0.39 8.01
C LEU A 19 0.93 0.19 7.43
N TYR A 20 0.95 1.47 7.06
CA TYR A 20 2.18 2.16 6.65
C TYR A 20 3.22 2.16 7.78
N ASP A 21 2.81 2.50 8.99
CA ASP A 21 3.69 2.47 10.18
C ASP A 21 4.24 1.05 10.41
N GLU A 22 3.37 0.02 10.38
CA GLU A 22 3.75 -1.38 10.57
C GLU A 22 4.71 -1.92 9.51
N LEU A 23 4.61 -1.44 8.26
CA LEU A 23 5.54 -1.78 7.18
C LEU A 23 6.92 -1.17 7.45
N MET A 24 6.98 0.12 7.76
CA MET A 24 8.24 0.81 8.05
C MET A 24 8.95 0.23 9.26
N GLU A 25 8.22 -0.12 10.32
CA GLU A 25 8.77 -0.79 11.51
C GLU A 25 9.45 -2.14 11.17
N ARG A 26 9.00 -2.81 10.10
CA ARG A 26 9.56 -4.07 9.61
C ARG A 26 10.64 -3.87 8.55
N GLY A 27 11.06 -2.64 8.29
CA GLY A 27 12.04 -2.32 7.26
C GLY A 27 11.51 -2.48 5.83
N VAL A 28 10.19 -2.43 5.65
CA VAL A 28 9.53 -2.43 4.35
C VAL A 28 9.18 -0.99 3.99
N GLU A 29 9.57 -0.54 2.80
CA GLU A 29 9.21 0.79 2.32
C GLU A 29 7.68 0.91 2.19
N ASP A 30 7.11 1.91 2.85
CA ASP A 30 5.68 2.24 2.84
C ASP A 30 5.16 2.48 1.41
N ALA A 31 5.99 3.06 0.54
CA ALA A 31 5.75 3.25 -0.90
C ALA A 31 5.30 1.98 -1.65
N ARG A 32 5.55 0.79 -1.11
CA ARG A 32 5.06 -0.49 -1.68
C ARG A 32 3.55 -0.69 -1.52
N LEU A 33 2.90 0.09 -0.65
CA LEU A 33 1.47 0.12 -0.46
C LEU A 33 0.91 1.46 -0.98
N TRP A 34 -0.16 1.42 -1.78
CA TRP A 34 -0.84 2.62 -2.24
C TRP A 34 -2.31 2.59 -1.89
N ALA A 35 -2.79 3.63 -1.22
CA ALA A 35 -4.20 3.84 -0.94
C ALA A 35 -4.67 5.18 -1.51
N SER A 36 -5.76 5.14 -2.26
CA SER A 36 -6.41 6.36 -2.74
C SER A 36 -7.92 6.19 -2.78
N LEU A 37 -8.64 7.26 -2.43
CA LEU A 37 -10.06 7.38 -2.68
C LEU A 37 -10.26 8.02 -4.05
N VAL A 38 -10.91 7.30 -4.96
CA VAL A 38 -11.20 7.78 -6.30
C VAL A 38 -12.72 7.73 -6.55
N GLU A 39 -13.33 8.90 -6.75
CA GLU A 39 -14.75 9.02 -7.09
C GLU A 39 -14.97 8.82 -8.60
N LEU A 40 -16.07 8.15 -8.95
CA LEU A 40 -16.42 7.90 -10.35
C LEU A 40 -17.09 9.12 -11.00
N PRO A 41 -16.91 9.33 -12.32
CA PRO A 41 -16.24 8.47 -13.29
C PRO A 41 -14.78 8.89 -13.59
N ALA A 42 -13.81 8.46 -12.79
CA ALA A 42 -12.39 8.80 -12.95
C ALA A 42 -11.51 7.65 -13.47
N TYR A 43 -11.98 6.88 -14.46
CA TYR A 43 -11.28 5.66 -14.93
C TYR A 43 -9.85 5.90 -15.45
N ARG A 44 -9.60 7.00 -16.17
CA ARG A 44 -8.23 7.34 -16.63
C ARG A 44 -7.29 7.61 -15.47
N LYS A 45 -7.78 8.24 -14.40
CA LYS A 45 -7.01 8.48 -13.18
C LYS A 45 -6.68 7.16 -12.48
N ILE A 46 -7.63 6.22 -12.46
CA ILE A 46 -7.40 4.88 -11.89
C ILE A 46 -6.28 4.16 -12.64
N ALA A 47 -6.30 4.17 -13.97
CA ALA A 47 -5.24 3.56 -14.78
C ALA A 47 -3.86 4.17 -14.48
N GLY A 48 -3.77 5.52 -14.44
CA GLY A 48 -2.51 6.20 -14.13
C GLY A 48 -1.95 5.88 -12.74
N ILE A 49 -2.80 5.69 -11.73
CA ILE A 49 -2.36 5.27 -10.39
C ILE A 49 -1.71 3.88 -10.43
N PHE A 50 -2.25 2.95 -11.24
CA PHE A 50 -1.65 1.63 -11.39
C PHE A 50 -0.30 1.71 -12.11
N ASP A 51 -0.21 2.50 -13.18
CA ASP A 51 1.04 2.68 -13.91
C ASP A 51 2.13 3.27 -12.99
N GLU A 52 1.82 4.33 -12.25
CA GLU A 52 2.73 4.95 -11.26
C GLU A 52 3.17 3.97 -10.17
N GLN A 53 2.24 3.16 -9.64
CA GLN A 53 2.57 2.18 -8.61
C GLN A 53 3.47 1.05 -9.15
N VAL A 54 3.25 0.61 -10.39
CA VAL A 54 4.10 -0.42 -11.02
C VAL A 54 5.51 0.11 -11.20
N GLU A 55 5.68 1.31 -11.77
CA GLU A 55 6.99 1.94 -11.96
C GLU A 55 7.74 2.05 -10.62
N MET A 56 7.07 2.53 -9.56
CA MET A 56 7.67 2.66 -8.24
C MET A 56 8.09 1.31 -7.63
N VAL A 57 7.27 0.26 -7.76
CA VAL A 57 7.62 -1.07 -7.24
C VAL A 57 8.76 -1.71 -8.05
N GLU A 58 8.83 -1.47 -9.36
CA GLU A 58 9.93 -1.91 -10.20
C GLU A 58 11.25 -1.22 -9.82
N GLU A 59 11.21 0.09 -9.56
CA GLU A 59 12.37 0.87 -9.10
C GLU A 59 12.88 0.42 -7.72
N LEU A 60 11.96 0.14 -6.79
CA LEU A 60 12.31 -0.38 -5.45
C LEU A 60 12.88 -1.80 -5.52
N GLY A 61 12.57 -2.56 -6.57
CA GLY A 61 12.98 -3.94 -6.72
C GLY A 61 12.45 -4.87 -5.61
N PRO A 62 12.96 -6.10 -5.52
CA PRO A 62 12.58 -7.05 -4.48
C PRO A 62 13.00 -6.55 -3.08
N LEU A 63 12.24 -6.93 -2.05
CA LEU A 63 12.68 -6.73 -0.66
C LEU A 63 14.06 -7.36 -0.43
N PRO A 64 14.94 -6.71 0.34
CA PRO A 64 16.20 -7.28 0.81
C PRO A 64 16.00 -8.65 1.45
N ASP A 65 16.95 -9.57 1.26
CA ASP A 65 16.82 -10.95 1.72
C ASP A 65 16.70 -11.05 3.25
N ASP A 66 17.42 -10.21 3.99
CA ASP A 66 17.33 -10.15 5.46
C ASP A 66 15.94 -9.74 5.94
N VAL A 67 15.35 -8.71 5.32
CA VAL A 67 13.96 -8.29 5.60
C VAL A 67 12.99 -9.41 5.26
N ARG A 68 13.15 -10.04 4.08
CA ARG A 68 12.28 -11.12 3.60
C ARG A 68 12.33 -12.34 4.53
N GLU A 69 13.51 -12.78 4.95
CA GLU A 69 13.66 -13.93 5.84
C GLU A 69 13.15 -13.64 7.26
N ALA A 70 13.33 -12.41 7.76
CA ALA A 70 12.74 -11.99 9.03
C ALA A 70 11.21 -12.05 9.00
N LEU A 71 10.59 -11.54 7.93
CA LEU A 71 9.14 -11.57 7.72
C LEU A 71 8.61 -13.00 7.62
N LYS A 72 9.26 -13.87 6.83
CA LYS A 72 8.88 -15.29 6.71
C LYS A 72 8.82 -15.96 8.08
N LYS A 73 9.86 -15.75 8.90
CA LYS A 73 9.91 -16.29 10.26
C LYS A 73 8.78 -15.76 11.16
N GLU A 74 8.44 -14.46 11.07
CA GLU A 74 7.34 -13.85 11.82
C GLU A 74 6.00 -14.50 11.49
N ILE A 75 5.74 -14.77 10.21
CA ILE A 75 4.47 -15.33 9.73
C ILE A 75 4.45 -16.87 9.64
N GLY A 76 5.53 -17.54 10.05
CA GLY A 76 5.62 -19.00 10.10
C GLY A 76 5.78 -19.67 8.73
N LEU A 77 6.39 -18.98 7.77
CA LEU A 77 6.76 -19.49 6.44
C LEU A 77 8.26 -19.83 6.33
#